data_AF-A0A8R1E0T1-F1
#
_entry.id   AF-A0A8R1E0T1-F1
#
_cell.length_a   1.000
_cell.length_b   1.000
_cell.length_c   1.000
_cell.angle_alpha   90.00
_cell.angle_beta   90.00
_cell.angle_gamma   90.00
#
_symmetry.space_group_name_H-M   'P 1'
#
loop_
_entity.id
_entity.type
_entity.pdbx_description
1 polymer ?
#
loop_
_entity_poly.entity_id
_entity_poly.type
_entity_poly.pdbx_seq_one_letter_code
_entity_poly.pdbx_strand_id
1 'polypeptide(L)'
;MYVIALGTTNRNGQWLIVGRTDGLVRFATLLRCQQFSPFAVFYLLHDRKNTVHTTPTNNSQLLMLLLSFSLPPPSIYDFPFSWRNSFYFILFHLIVLGKESQNTSDEEIIRLEAFQKDSVTHNAFLDVYNVPEFARIIVCELKPPLARLLTKNLPAYLLLAAFRHQDEKHDETALTGLFSSVHLVLKDTISRSHDLDLLALWLINLWRLFNLLRQYSGEDNAEWHVANTETQNSYRFKAYDVAPIRDQLKLRIEECYNSLMKKAIEHVFCPKIVPGILQHESSSDLMTAGQESRGRADSQRKSLNDLLAFLDTVHSKLKTYGGDEILVKQVIGQMANWMCALALNHMMFRRELCNFEKAIQIKHNVTEIQNWLNSKGLPDCREHLEPLVQACHLLQSRKDASNLDTLCGEMTSRLKPRQVVAILQHYDPSDEMEDGLSADFLIEIQKKLNQRAIANGDPLEDKNALIMMGTYLPPFNTQPFSYSDFPLETLSLPSCLHMQSVCRLL
;
A
#
# COMPACT_ATOMS: atom_id res chain seq x y z
N MET A 1 -4.47 7.22 42.13
CA MET A 1 -3.18 7.83 42.48
C MET A 1 -2.30 7.78 41.24
N TYR A 2 -2.02 8.92 40.60
CA TYR A 2 -1.10 8.98 39.46
C TYR A 2 0.27 9.43 39.97
N VAL A 3 1.30 8.60 39.81
CA VAL A 3 2.69 8.99 40.03
C VAL A 3 3.28 9.27 38.65
N ILE A 4 3.62 10.53 38.38
CA ILE A 4 4.33 10.93 37.16
C ILE A 4 5.83 10.88 37.47
N ALA A 5 6.54 9.93 36.88
CA ALA A 5 8.01 9.90 36.94
C ALA A 5 8.57 10.70 35.75
N LEU A 6 9.18 11.85 36.01
CA LEU A 6 10.00 12.58 35.04
C LEU A 6 11.48 12.28 35.34
N GLY A 7 12.14 11.53 34.46
CA GLY A 7 13.58 11.28 34.57
C GLY A 7 14.38 12.25 33.71
N THR A 8 15.36 12.93 34.30
CA THR A 8 16.41 13.67 33.58
C THR A 8 17.77 13.05 33.89
N THR A 9 18.68 13.05 32.91
CA THR A 9 20.03 12.50 33.06
C THR A 9 21.04 13.62 33.36
N ASN A 10 21.88 13.42 34.37
CA ASN A 10 23.13 14.15 34.58
C ASN A 10 24.29 13.27 34.04
N ARG A 11 25.40 13.89 33.61
CA ARG A 11 26.67 13.26 33.17
C ARG A 11 27.21 12.12 34.08
N ASN A 12 26.71 11.96 35.31
CA ASN A 12 27.09 10.88 36.24
C ASN A 12 26.02 9.78 36.44
N GLY A 13 24.95 9.73 35.64
CA GLY A 13 24.06 8.56 35.56
C GLY A 13 23.22 8.25 36.82
N GLN A 14 22.70 9.27 37.52
CA GLN A 14 21.73 9.08 38.62
C GLN A 14 20.32 9.52 38.19
N TRP A 15 19.30 8.75 38.62
CA TRP A 15 17.88 9.04 38.40
C TRP A 15 17.27 9.69 39.65
N LEU A 16 16.45 10.73 39.45
CA LEU A 16 15.66 11.36 40.51
C LEU A 16 14.18 10.99 40.31
N ILE A 17 13.54 10.38 41.30
CA ILE A 17 12.10 10.11 41.28
C ILE A 17 11.42 11.11 42.22
N VAL A 18 10.47 11.88 41.69
CA VAL A 18 9.68 12.84 42.47
C VAL A 18 8.23 12.36 42.50
N GLY A 19 7.76 11.97 43.69
CA GLY A 19 6.36 11.62 43.94
C GLY A 19 5.69 12.63 44.84
N ARG A 20 4.42 12.96 44.58
CA ARG A 20 3.60 13.83 45.44
C ARG A 20 2.49 13.00 46.08
N THR A 21 2.44 12.99 47.40
CA THR A 21 1.29 12.54 48.17
C THR A 21 0.93 13.65 49.16
N ASP A 22 -0.35 14.04 49.13
CA ASP A 22 -1.04 14.97 50.04
C ASP A 22 -0.16 16.01 50.76
N GLY A 23 0.11 17.10 50.04
CA GLY A 23 0.44 18.39 50.66
C GLY A 23 1.89 18.64 51.11
N LEU A 24 2.79 17.66 51.12
CA LEU A 24 4.19 17.87 51.52
C LEU A 24 5.17 17.19 50.54
N VAL A 25 6.08 17.98 49.98
CA VAL A 25 7.20 17.45 49.18
C VAL A 25 8.23 16.84 50.13
N ARG A 26 8.40 15.51 50.08
CA ARG A 26 9.51 14.83 50.76
C ARG A 26 10.48 14.26 49.72
N PHE A 27 11.76 14.63 49.85
CA PHE A 27 12.86 14.00 49.12
C PHE A 27 13.23 12.68 49.79
N ALA A 28 13.19 11.55 49.09
CA ALA A 28 13.92 10.36 49.51
C ALA A 28 14.09 9.28 48.43
N THR A 29 15.34 8.80 48.35
CA THR A 29 15.85 7.46 47.95
C THR A 29 16.55 7.37 46.59
N LEU A 30 17.88 7.20 46.66
CA LEU A 30 18.79 6.89 45.56
C LEU A 30 18.85 5.38 45.34
N LEU A 31 18.42 4.90 44.17
CA LEU A 31 18.66 3.53 43.72
C LEU A 31 19.76 3.53 42.65
N ARG A 32 20.82 2.73 42.87
CA ARG A 32 21.88 2.44 41.88
C ARG A 32 21.57 1.09 41.24
N CYS A 33 21.26 1.06 39.95
CA CYS A 33 21.28 -0.17 39.14
C CYS A 33 21.88 0.11 37.76
N GLN A 34 22.77 -0.78 37.32
CA GLN A 34 23.51 -0.72 36.06
C GLN A 34 22.70 -1.33 34.91
N GLN A 35 22.78 -0.66 33.74
CA GLN A 35 22.40 -1.10 32.38
C GLN A 35 20.91 -1.25 32.03
N PHE A 36 20.32 -0.21 31.40
CA PHE A 36 19.22 -0.33 30.41
C PHE A 36 19.19 0.85 29.41
N SER A 37 18.64 0.57 28.22
CA SER A 37 18.51 1.42 26.99
C SER A 37 17.54 2.61 27.16
N PRO A 38 17.71 3.76 26.44
CA PRO A 38 17.06 5.03 26.76
C PRO A 38 15.59 5.22 26.33
N PHE A 39 14.86 4.19 25.94
CA PHE A 39 13.43 4.30 25.59
C PHE A 39 12.61 3.18 26.23
N ALA A 40 12.19 3.38 27.48
CA ALA A 40 11.18 2.53 28.12
C ALA A 40 10.27 3.39 29.01
N VAL A 41 8.99 3.48 28.65
CA VAL A 41 7.92 3.98 29.52
C VAL A 41 7.33 2.76 30.23
N PHE A 42 7.51 2.67 31.55
CA PHE A 42 6.94 1.57 32.34
C PHE A 42 5.61 1.98 32.98
N TYR A 43 4.56 1.19 32.71
CA TYR A 43 3.34 1.20 33.51
C TYR A 43 3.44 0.11 34.59
N LEU A 44 3.51 0.50 35.85
CA LEU A 44 3.39 -0.42 36.99
C LEU A 44 1.93 -0.45 37.47
N LEU A 45 1.19 -1.49 37.09
CA LEU A 45 -0.11 -1.83 37.69
C LEU A 45 0.17 -2.61 38.99
N HIS A 46 -0.05 -1.96 40.13
CA HIS A 46 -0.02 -2.65 41.42
C HIS A 46 -1.44 -3.13 41.76
N ASP A 47 -1.68 -4.43 41.66
CA ASP A 47 -2.90 -5.09 42.10
C ASP A 47 -2.86 -5.28 43.64
N ARG A 48 -3.88 -4.80 44.34
CA ARG A 48 -4.18 -5.22 45.72
C ARG A 48 -5.68 -5.20 45.96
N LYS A 49 -6.23 -6.43 45.94
CA LYS A 49 -7.46 -6.91 46.58
C LYS A 49 -8.06 -5.97 47.63
N ASN A 50 -9.29 -5.51 47.39
CA ASN A 50 -10.45 -5.63 48.30
C ASN A 50 -11.67 -4.95 47.69
N THR A 51 -12.65 -5.73 47.23
CA THR A 51 -14.05 -5.32 47.10
C THR A 51 -14.92 -6.31 47.85
N VAL A 52 -15.50 -5.82 48.96
CA VAL A 52 -16.81 -6.28 49.44
C VAL A 52 -17.87 -5.54 48.59
N HIS A 53 -18.92 -6.28 48.25
CA HIS A 53 -20.10 -5.92 47.49
C HIS A 53 -20.62 -4.48 47.65
N THR A 54 -21.05 -3.86 46.53
CA THR A 54 -22.42 -3.35 46.31
C THR A 54 -22.50 -2.64 44.94
N THR A 55 -23.54 -2.96 44.16
CA THR A 55 -24.03 -2.22 42.99
C THR A 55 -25.41 -1.62 43.35
N PRO A 56 -26.07 -0.80 42.51
CA PRO A 56 -25.62 0.36 41.72
C PRO A 56 -26.57 1.58 41.89
N THR A 57 -26.16 2.82 41.62
CA THR A 57 -27.08 3.90 41.16
C THR A 57 -26.36 5.08 40.50
N ASN A 58 -26.88 5.43 39.32
CA ASN A 58 -26.80 6.62 38.47
C ASN A 58 -26.09 7.92 38.93
N ASN A 59 -25.42 8.51 37.93
CA ASN A 59 -25.25 9.94 37.62
C ASN A 59 -24.61 10.86 38.68
N SER A 60 -23.32 11.17 38.47
CA SER A 60 -22.77 12.51 38.73
C SER A 60 -21.41 12.72 38.05
N GLN A 61 -21.44 13.58 37.03
CA GLN A 61 -20.39 14.50 36.53
C GLN A 61 -18.98 14.38 37.13
N LEU A 62 -17.99 14.04 36.29
CA LEU A 62 -16.58 14.23 36.61
C LEU A 62 -16.17 15.66 36.19
N LEU A 63 -15.92 16.48 37.19
CA LEU A 63 -15.47 17.88 37.07
C LEU A 63 -14.07 17.92 36.44
N MET A 64 -13.95 18.45 35.22
CA MET A 64 -12.67 18.81 34.60
C MET A 64 -12.13 20.09 35.24
N LEU A 65 -11.17 19.96 36.17
CA LEU A 65 -10.37 21.08 36.67
C LEU A 65 -9.33 21.48 35.62
N LEU A 66 -9.69 22.46 34.77
CA LEU A 66 -8.73 23.27 34.02
C LEU A 66 -7.98 24.17 35.03
N LEU A 67 -6.79 23.75 35.47
CA LEU A 67 -5.86 24.65 36.14
C LEU A 67 -5.17 25.53 35.09
N SER A 68 -5.76 26.70 34.88
CA SER A 68 -5.12 27.86 34.24
C SER A 68 -3.90 28.29 35.06
N PHE A 69 -2.69 27.93 34.62
CA PHE A 69 -1.46 28.54 35.10
C PHE A 69 -1.10 29.73 34.21
N SER A 70 -1.35 30.94 34.72
CA SER A 70 -0.83 32.18 34.21
C SER A 70 0.65 32.31 34.62
N LEU A 71 1.56 31.81 33.78
CA LEU A 71 2.99 32.12 33.86
C LEU A 71 3.33 33.12 32.75
N PRO A 72 4.14 34.17 33.01
CA PRO A 72 4.59 35.07 31.96
C PRO A 72 5.49 34.30 30.97
N PRO A 73 5.54 34.69 29.68
CA PRO A 73 6.30 33.94 28.69
C PRO A 73 7.79 34.04 29.00
N PRO A 74 8.55 32.94 29.11
CA PRO A 74 9.99 33.01 29.03
C PRO A 74 10.39 33.30 27.58
N SER A 75 11.40 34.14 27.39
CA SER A 75 11.96 34.48 26.08
C SER A 75 12.39 33.22 25.33
N ILE A 76 11.82 33.03 24.15
CA ILE A 76 11.93 31.86 23.27
C ILE A 76 13.31 31.75 22.56
N TYR A 77 14.32 32.49 23.02
CA TYR A 77 15.62 32.63 22.35
C TYR A 77 16.77 31.76 22.87
N ASP A 78 16.61 31.01 23.96
CA ASP A 78 17.74 30.26 24.57
C ASP A 78 17.62 28.72 24.55
N PHE A 79 16.92 28.13 23.56
CA PHE A 79 16.87 26.66 23.41
C PHE A 79 17.42 26.16 22.07
N PRO A 80 18.23 25.07 22.05
CA PRO A 80 18.70 24.44 20.81
C PRO A 80 17.54 23.85 19.99
N PHE A 81 17.65 23.91 18.66
CA PHE A 81 16.60 23.58 17.67
C PHE A 81 15.94 22.18 17.85
N SER A 82 16.64 21.18 18.38
CA SER A 82 16.05 19.84 18.60
C SER A 82 15.03 19.77 19.74
N TRP A 83 15.05 20.73 20.66
CA TRP A 83 14.17 20.77 21.83
C TRP A 83 12.80 21.36 21.49
N ARG A 84 12.72 22.29 20.53
CA ARG A 84 11.43 22.82 20.04
C ARG A 84 10.58 21.73 19.40
N ASN A 85 11.15 20.91 18.52
CA ASN A 85 10.41 19.84 17.84
C ASN A 85 9.92 18.76 18.80
N SER A 86 10.68 18.47 19.86
CA SER A 86 10.29 17.50 20.88
C SER A 86 9.12 18.00 21.73
N PHE A 87 9.07 19.31 22.03
CA PHE A 87 7.96 19.91 22.77
C PHE A 87 6.65 19.92 21.99
N TYR A 88 6.70 20.24 20.69
CA TYR A 88 5.52 20.17 19.81
C TYR A 88 5.05 18.72 19.59
N PHE A 89 5.97 17.75 19.54
CA PHE A 89 5.63 16.34 19.38
C PHE A 89 4.92 15.75 20.61
N ILE A 90 5.37 16.12 21.82
CA ILE A 90 4.76 15.69 23.09
C ILE A 90 3.39 16.34 23.28
N LEU A 91 3.25 17.63 22.95
CA LEU A 91 1.96 18.33 23.04
C LEU A 91 0.94 17.73 22.05
N PHE A 92 1.38 17.40 20.83
CA PHE A 92 0.54 16.73 19.83
C PHE A 92 0.13 15.32 20.28
N HIS A 93 1.05 14.54 20.86
CA HIS A 93 0.74 13.19 21.36
C HIS A 93 -0.22 13.19 22.56
N LEU A 94 -0.11 14.16 23.47
CA LEU A 94 -1.04 14.30 24.60
C LEU A 94 -2.45 14.72 24.15
N ILE A 95 -2.55 15.55 23.10
CA ILE A 95 -3.83 15.95 22.50
C ILE A 95 -4.49 14.76 21.76
N VAL A 96 -3.69 13.90 21.13
CA VAL A 96 -4.19 12.72 20.39
C VAL A 96 -4.58 11.58 21.34
N LEU A 97 -3.79 11.30 22.37
CA LEU A 97 -4.11 10.24 23.35
C LEU A 97 -5.26 10.61 24.30
N GLY A 98 -5.58 11.90 24.45
CA GLY A 98 -6.76 12.36 25.17
C GLY A 98 -8.10 12.14 24.45
N LYS A 99 -8.09 11.67 23.19
CA LYS A 99 -9.30 11.41 22.39
C LYS A 99 -9.68 9.94 22.22
N GLU A 100 -8.88 9.00 22.73
CA GLU A 100 -9.19 7.56 22.66
C GLU A 100 -9.90 7.08 23.94
N SER A 101 -11.10 7.61 24.21
CA SER A 101 -12.12 6.89 24.99
C SER A 101 -13.44 7.63 24.92
N GLN A 102 -14.18 7.43 23.83
CA GLN A 102 -15.65 7.49 23.78
C GLN A 102 -16.14 6.99 22.42
N ASN A 103 -16.84 5.84 22.42
CA ASN A 103 -17.65 5.38 21.30
C ASN A 103 -18.85 6.33 21.15
N THR A 104 -18.87 7.12 20.08
CA THR A 104 -20.10 7.77 19.59
C THR A 104 -20.02 7.97 18.06
N SER A 105 -21.10 7.55 17.40
CA SER A 105 -21.52 7.73 16.01
C SER A 105 -20.85 8.86 15.20
N ASP A 106 -20.34 8.46 14.02
CA ASP A 106 -20.22 9.09 12.68
C ASP A 106 -20.51 10.59 12.38
N GLU A 107 -20.65 11.52 13.32
CA GLU A 107 -20.95 12.93 12.99
C GLU A 107 -19.99 14.01 13.51
N GLU A 108 -18.89 13.69 14.19
CA GLU A 108 -17.91 14.71 14.59
C GLU A 108 -16.48 14.40 14.12
N ILE A 109 -16.34 14.21 12.80
CA ILE A 109 -15.10 14.62 12.14
C ILE A 109 -15.04 16.13 12.34
N ILE A 110 -14.12 16.59 13.20
CA ILE A 110 -13.66 17.97 13.18
C ILE A 110 -13.18 18.21 11.74
N ARG A 111 -14.06 18.80 10.93
CA ARG A 111 -13.70 19.50 9.72
C ARG A 111 -12.70 20.53 10.20
N LEU A 112 -11.41 20.22 10.10
CA LEU A 112 -10.43 21.24 9.77
C LEU A 112 -11.05 21.91 8.55
N GLU A 113 -11.64 23.08 8.77
CA GLU A 113 -12.20 23.89 7.71
C GLU A 113 -11.19 23.83 6.58
N ALA A 114 -11.64 23.35 5.41
CA ALA A 114 -10.86 23.46 4.21
C ALA A 114 -10.34 24.89 4.19
N PHE A 115 -9.02 25.07 4.31
CA PHE A 115 -8.38 26.38 4.32
C PHE A 115 -9.13 27.24 3.31
N GLN A 116 -9.73 28.36 3.77
CA GLN A 116 -10.40 29.29 2.87
C GLN A 116 -9.40 29.63 1.77
N LYS A 117 -9.62 29.06 0.58
CA LYS A 117 -8.95 29.46 -0.64
C LYS A 117 -9.50 30.84 -0.92
N ASP A 118 -8.81 31.87 -0.44
CA ASP A 118 -8.90 33.17 -1.10
C ASP A 118 -8.59 32.88 -2.57
N SER A 119 -9.60 33.02 -3.43
CA SER A 119 -9.54 32.64 -4.84
C SER A 119 -8.70 33.66 -5.60
N VAL A 120 -7.39 33.64 -5.34
CA VAL A 120 -6.42 34.37 -6.14
C VAL A 120 -6.12 33.49 -7.35
N THR A 121 -6.57 33.91 -8.52
CA THR A 121 -6.23 33.25 -9.78
C THR A 121 -4.81 33.64 -10.17
N HIS A 122 -3.91 32.67 -10.16
CA HIS A 122 -2.50 32.85 -10.51
C HIS A 122 -2.18 32.27 -11.89
N ASN A 123 -1.04 32.66 -12.47
CA ASN A 123 -0.58 32.11 -13.76
C ASN A 123 0.00 30.68 -13.61
N ALA A 124 -0.03 30.16 -12.37
CA ALA A 124 0.50 28.87 -11.96
C ALA A 124 2.00 28.72 -12.28
N PHE A 125 2.74 29.82 -12.13
CA PHE A 125 4.19 29.83 -12.17
C PHE A 125 4.75 29.72 -10.76
N LEU A 126 5.77 28.88 -10.59
CA LEU A 126 6.45 28.72 -9.31
C LEU A 126 7.92 29.12 -9.44
N ASP A 127 8.28 30.25 -8.83
CA ASP A 127 9.66 30.71 -8.77
C ASP A 127 10.38 30.03 -7.60
N VAL A 128 11.40 29.21 -7.89
CA VAL A 128 12.15 28.45 -6.89
C VAL A 128 13.53 29.09 -6.72
N TYR A 129 13.75 29.73 -5.57
CA TYR A 129 14.99 30.44 -5.25
C TYR A 129 16.09 29.50 -4.72
N ASN A 130 15.70 28.45 -3.99
CA ASN A 130 16.61 27.48 -3.40
C ASN A 130 16.21 26.06 -3.81
N VAL A 131 16.73 25.62 -4.95
CA VAL A 131 16.42 24.33 -5.56
C VAL A 131 16.75 23.13 -4.66
N PRO A 132 17.94 23.01 -4.03
CA PRO A 132 18.24 21.88 -3.15
C PRO A 132 17.29 21.75 -1.96
N GLU A 133 16.98 22.87 -1.31
CA GLU A 133 16.09 22.86 -0.14
C GLU A 133 14.64 22.60 -0.55
N PHE A 134 14.19 23.15 -1.68
CA PHE A 134 12.89 22.84 -2.27
C PHE A 134 12.73 21.34 -2.56
N ALA A 135 13.74 20.72 -3.18
CA ALA A 135 13.75 19.28 -3.43
C ALA A 135 13.67 18.48 -2.13
N ARG A 136 14.42 18.88 -1.10
CA ARG A 136 14.38 18.23 0.22
C ARG A 136 13.02 18.36 0.90
N ILE A 137 12.39 19.53 0.86
CA ILE A 137 11.06 19.76 1.47
C ILE A 137 10.00 18.92 0.75
N ILE A 138 9.92 19.02 -0.58
CA ILE A 138 8.94 18.27 -1.36
C ILE A 138 9.12 16.76 -1.20
N VAL A 139 10.36 16.28 -1.19
CA VAL A 139 10.62 14.83 -1.22
C VAL A 139 10.67 14.20 0.18
N CYS A 140 11.36 14.84 1.12
CA CYS A 140 11.67 14.26 2.42
C CYS A 140 10.73 14.75 3.54
N GLU A 141 10.21 15.97 3.48
CA GLU A 141 9.33 16.51 4.53
C GLU A 141 7.87 16.20 4.29
N LEU A 142 7.46 16.00 3.03
CA LEU A 142 6.12 15.54 2.69
C LEU A 142 5.95 14.06 3.05
N LYS A 143 5.71 13.80 4.33
CA LYS A 143 5.43 12.46 4.83
C LYS A 143 4.02 12.01 4.42
N PRO A 144 3.79 10.69 4.26
CA PRO A 144 2.49 10.18 3.86
C PRO A 144 1.29 10.64 4.71
N PRO A 145 1.38 10.75 6.06
CA PRO A 145 0.28 11.29 6.86
C PRO A 145 -0.11 12.73 6.49
N LEU A 146 0.87 13.58 6.18
CA LEU A 146 0.62 14.96 5.76
C LEU A 146 0.06 15.00 4.35
N ALA A 147 0.59 14.18 3.43
CA ALA A 147 0.11 14.11 2.05
C ALA A 147 -1.38 13.75 1.93
N ARG A 148 -1.92 12.97 2.88
CA ARG A 148 -3.36 12.63 2.92
C ARG A 148 -4.27 13.83 3.23
N LEU A 149 -3.73 14.88 3.85
CA LEU A 149 -4.48 16.09 4.23
C LEU A 149 -4.38 17.20 3.18
N LEU A 150 -3.50 17.03 2.19
CA LEU A 150 -3.24 18.02 1.16
C LEU A 150 -3.92 17.64 -0.16
N THR A 151 -3.90 18.58 -1.10
CA THR A 151 -4.33 18.33 -2.48
C THR A 151 -3.62 17.09 -3.03
N LYS A 152 -4.38 16.14 -3.57
CA LYS A 152 -3.82 14.93 -4.18
C LYS A 152 -2.86 15.30 -5.30
N ASN A 153 -1.77 14.56 -5.43
CA ASN A 153 -0.72 14.79 -6.42
C ASN A 153 -0.04 16.18 -6.36
N LEU A 154 -0.14 16.90 -5.24
CA LEU A 154 0.42 18.25 -5.08
C LEU A 154 1.90 18.36 -5.54
N PRO A 155 2.83 17.46 -5.15
CA PRO A 155 4.20 17.50 -5.66
C PRO A 155 4.32 17.57 -7.19
N ALA A 156 3.50 16.80 -7.91
CA ALA A 156 3.53 16.79 -9.36
C ALA A 156 3.11 18.14 -9.95
N TYR A 157 2.06 18.78 -9.39
CA TYR A 157 1.61 20.10 -9.82
C TYR A 157 2.63 21.20 -9.51
N LEU A 158 3.27 21.15 -8.33
CA LEU A 158 4.31 22.11 -7.95
C LEU A 158 5.53 22.01 -8.87
N LEU A 159 5.95 20.79 -9.23
CA LEU A 159 7.06 20.57 -10.16
C LEU A 159 6.72 21.05 -11.56
N LEU A 160 5.50 20.78 -12.06
CA LEU A 160 5.04 21.31 -13.34
C LEU A 160 5.05 22.85 -13.36
N ALA A 161 4.49 23.48 -12.33
CA ALA A 161 4.46 24.95 -12.20
C ALA A 161 5.88 25.55 -12.18
N ALA A 162 6.83 24.86 -11.54
CA ALA A 162 8.23 25.28 -11.51
C ALA A 162 8.91 25.13 -12.87
N PHE A 163 8.70 24.00 -13.58
CA PHE A 163 9.25 23.81 -14.92
C PHE A 163 8.69 24.81 -15.93
N ARG A 164 7.38 25.09 -15.87
CA ARG A 164 6.73 26.10 -16.72
C ARG A 164 7.32 27.49 -16.53
N HIS A 165 7.66 27.85 -15.29
CA HIS A 165 8.29 29.14 -15.00
C HIS A 165 9.70 29.26 -15.57
N GLN A 166 10.49 28.18 -15.55
CA GLN A 166 11.81 28.18 -16.19
C GLN A 166 11.73 28.18 -17.72
N ASP A 167 10.68 27.54 -18.29
CA ASP A 167 10.38 27.61 -19.72
C ASP A 167 10.07 29.03 -20.19
N GLU A 168 9.23 29.76 -19.44
CA GLU A 168 8.90 31.17 -19.71
C GLU A 168 10.13 32.09 -19.59
N LYS A 169 11.05 31.79 -18.67
CA LYS A 169 12.32 32.52 -18.54
C LYS A 169 13.35 32.17 -19.60
N HIS A 170 13.11 31.13 -20.40
CA HIS A 170 14.09 30.55 -21.31
C HIS A 170 15.43 30.21 -20.60
N ASP A 171 15.36 29.58 -19.42
CA ASP A 171 16.53 29.07 -18.70
C ASP A 171 16.55 27.53 -18.62
N GLU A 172 17.15 26.91 -19.64
CA GLU A 172 17.31 25.45 -19.74
C GLU A 172 18.17 24.88 -18.61
N THR A 173 19.19 25.64 -18.20
CA THR A 173 20.14 25.20 -17.18
C THR A 173 19.49 25.15 -15.81
N ALA A 174 18.64 26.12 -15.48
CA ALA A 174 17.85 26.12 -14.25
C ALA A 174 16.78 25.01 -14.28
N LEU A 175 16.11 24.80 -15.41
CA LEU A 175 15.10 23.74 -15.57
C LEU A 175 15.72 22.35 -15.35
N THR A 176 16.81 22.06 -16.07
CA THR A 176 17.52 20.77 -15.96
C THR A 176 18.17 20.60 -14.58
N GLY A 177 18.70 21.67 -13.98
CA GLY A 177 19.23 21.68 -12.61
C GLY A 177 18.18 21.40 -11.55
N LEU A 178 16.98 21.98 -11.70
CA LEU A 178 15.82 21.73 -10.84
C LEU A 178 15.38 20.26 -10.94
N PHE A 179 15.19 19.76 -12.15
CA PHE A 179 14.81 18.37 -12.36
C PHE A 179 15.86 17.41 -11.80
N SER A 180 17.15 17.63 -12.10
CA SER A 180 18.25 16.78 -11.63
C SER A 180 18.32 16.73 -10.11
N SER A 181 18.16 17.87 -9.43
CA SER A 181 18.18 17.94 -7.96
C SER A 181 17.02 17.16 -7.35
N VAL A 182 15.79 17.36 -7.85
CA VAL A 182 14.60 16.63 -7.38
C VAL A 182 14.72 15.13 -7.69
N HIS A 183 15.16 14.78 -8.90
CA HIS A 183 15.34 13.39 -9.33
C HIS A 183 16.35 12.64 -8.46
N LEU A 184 17.46 13.28 -8.08
CA LEU A 184 18.47 12.69 -7.19
C LEU A 184 17.89 12.36 -5.82
N VAL A 185 17.18 13.30 -5.20
CA VAL A 185 16.56 13.09 -3.88
C VAL A 185 15.46 12.01 -3.95
N LEU A 186 14.69 11.98 -5.05
CA LEU A 186 13.69 10.92 -5.30
C LEU A 186 14.35 9.56 -5.44
N LYS A 187 15.41 9.45 -6.24
CA LYS A 187 16.18 8.22 -6.42
C LYS A 187 16.63 7.65 -5.08
N ASP A 188 17.23 8.52 -4.29
CA ASP A 188 17.78 8.21 -2.98
C ASP A 188 16.71 7.78 -1.98
N THR A 189 15.56 8.44 -1.99
CA THR A 189 14.42 8.15 -1.12
C THR A 189 13.75 6.82 -1.49
N ILE A 190 13.50 6.60 -2.78
CA ILE A 190 12.85 5.38 -3.29
C ILE A 190 13.74 4.16 -3.11
N SER A 191 15.04 4.27 -3.41
CA SER A 191 15.96 3.14 -3.36
C SER A 191 16.12 2.58 -1.94
N ARG A 192 16.09 3.46 -0.92
CA ARG A 192 16.27 3.13 0.49
C ARG A 192 14.98 2.76 1.24
N SER A 193 13.81 3.03 0.66
CA SER A 193 12.53 2.80 1.34
C SER A 193 12.02 1.38 1.18
N HIS A 194 11.40 0.88 2.24
CA HIS A 194 10.56 -0.33 2.26
C HIS A 194 9.12 -0.02 2.68
N ASP A 195 8.81 1.26 2.94
CA ASP A 195 7.50 1.70 3.39
C ASP A 195 6.51 1.77 2.23
N LEU A 196 5.42 1.00 2.36
CA LEU A 196 4.32 0.95 1.41
C LEU A 196 3.72 2.33 1.16
N ASP A 197 3.54 3.14 2.21
CA ASP A 197 2.91 4.46 2.07
C ASP A 197 3.78 5.44 1.30
N LEU A 198 5.07 5.52 1.64
CA LEU A 198 6.02 6.39 0.95
C LEU A 198 6.21 5.99 -0.51
N LEU A 199 6.35 4.69 -0.81
CA LEU A 199 6.54 4.21 -2.17
C LEU A 199 5.28 4.39 -3.03
N ALA A 200 4.09 4.15 -2.47
CA ALA A 200 2.82 4.40 -3.15
C ALA A 200 2.64 5.90 -3.47
N LEU A 201 2.91 6.77 -2.49
CA LEU A 201 2.84 8.23 -2.66
C LEU A 201 3.74 8.68 -3.83
N TRP A 202 5.00 8.24 -3.86
CA TRP A 202 5.94 8.66 -4.89
C TRP A 202 5.65 8.04 -6.26
N LEU A 203 5.24 6.78 -6.33
CA LEU A 203 4.84 6.17 -7.61
C LEU A 203 3.71 6.97 -8.26
N ILE A 204 2.69 7.34 -7.48
CA ILE A 204 1.54 8.12 -7.95
C ILE A 204 1.94 9.53 -8.38
N ASN A 205 2.80 10.21 -7.62
CA ASN A 205 3.27 11.54 -7.98
C ASN A 205 4.17 11.55 -9.22
N LEU A 206 5.06 10.56 -9.34
CA LEU A 206 5.90 10.39 -10.54
C LEU A 206 5.07 10.09 -11.78
N TRP A 207 4.09 9.18 -11.66
CA TRP A 207 3.17 8.85 -12.75
C TRP A 207 2.32 10.05 -13.16
N ARG A 208 1.82 10.83 -12.19
CA ARG A 208 1.10 12.08 -12.48
C ARG A 208 2.00 13.08 -13.18
N LEU A 209 3.21 13.33 -12.67
CA LEU A 209 4.14 14.28 -13.29
C LEU A 209 4.48 13.87 -14.72
N PHE A 210 4.73 12.59 -14.98
CA PHE A 210 4.98 12.07 -16.32
C PHE A 210 3.82 12.35 -17.28
N ASN A 211 2.57 12.13 -16.85
CA ASN A 211 1.40 12.43 -17.68
C ASN A 211 1.13 13.94 -17.82
N LEU A 212 1.43 14.75 -16.80
CA LEU A 212 1.36 16.21 -16.91
C LEU A 212 2.36 16.72 -17.95
N LEU A 213 3.58 16.18 -18.00
CA LEU A 213 4.57 16.52 -19.03
C LEU A 213 4.20 16.02 -20.43
N ARG A 214 3.23 15.09 -20.55
CA ARG A 214 2.58 14.75 -21.83
C ARG A 214 1.48 15.74 -22.17
N GLN A 215 0.57 16.00 -21.22
CA GLN A 215 -0.60 16.87 -21.40
C GLN A 215 -0.22 18.32 -21.76
N TYR A 216 0.81 18.83 -21.09
CA TYR A 216 1.30 20.20 -21.28
C TYR A 216 2.50 20.27 -22.22
N SER A 217 2.88 19.18 -22.91
CA SER A 217 3.96 19.24 -23.89
C SER A 217 3.59 20.16 -25.05
N GLY A 218 4.59 20.76 -25.69
CA GLY A 218 4.42 21.48 -26.95
C GLY A 218 4.22 20.55 -28.17
N GLU A 219 4.11 19.23 -27.97
CA GLU A 219 4.10 18.24 -29.05
C GLU A 219 2.70 18.06 -29.67
N ASP A 220 2.66 17.80 -30.98
CA ASP A 220 1.43 17.54 -31.75
C ASP A 220 0.93 16.10 -31.60
N ASN A 221 0.83 15.61 -30.36
CA ASN A 221 0.10 14.37 -30.07
C ASN A 221 -1.33 14.71 -29.65
N ALA A 222 -2.28 14.52 -30.56
CA ALA A 222 -3.68 14.86 -30.35
C ALA A 222 -4.25 14.23 -29.07
N GLU A 223 -3.92 12.97 -28.75
CA GLU A 223 -4.46 12.29 -27.57
C GLU A 223 -4.15 13.02 -26.26
N TRP A 224 -3.02 13.74 -26.17
CA TRP A 224 -2.56 14.34 -24.91
C TRP A 224 -3.23 15.67 -24.58
N HIS A 225 -3.73 16.40 -25.58
CA HIS A 225 -4.28 17.74 -25.40
C HIS A 225 -5.70 17.93 -25.94
N VAL A 226 -6.31 16.90 -26.55
CA VAL A 226 -7.70 16.97 -27.05
C VAL A 226 -8.71 17.30 -25.95
N ALA A 227 -8.50 16.82 -24.73
CA ALA A 227 -9.38 17.11 -23.60
C ALA A 227 -9.02 18.41 -22.86
N ASN A 228 -7.99 19.15 -23.28
CA ASN A 228 -7.56 20.36 -22.60
C ASN A 228 -8.54 21.52 -22.82
N THR A 229 -8.77 22.32 -21.78
CA THR A 229 -9.44 23.62 -21.91
C THR A 229 -8.52 24.64 -22.59
N GLU A 230 -9.07 25.76 -23.04
CA GLU A 230 -8.28 26.88 -23.60
C GLU A 230 -7.24 27.39 -22.60
N THR A 231 -7.60 27.48 -21.30
CA THR A 231 -6.67 27.86 -20.24
C THR A 231 -5.54 26.86 -20.07
N GLN A 232 -5.83 25.55 -20.06
CA GLN A 232 -4.80 24.50 -20.00
C GLN A 232 -3.89 24.51 -21.23
N ASN A 233 -4.44 24.78 -22.41
CA ASN A 233 -3.63 24.91 -23.63
C ASN A 233 -2.70 26.13 -23.60
N SER A 234 -3.10 27.21 -22.93
CA SER A 234 -2.22 28.38 -22.73
C SER A 234 -0.99 28.09 -21.84
N TYR A 235 -1.04 27.00 -21.07
CA TYR A 235 -0.02 26.59 -20.11
C TYR A 235 1.00 25.59 -20.68
N ARG A 236 0.88 25.20 -21.95
CA ARG A 236 1.80 24.28 -22.62
C ARG A 236 3.21 24.88 -22.72
N PHE A 237 4.22 24.01 -22.68
CA PHE A 237 5.63 24.37 -22.90
C PHE A 237 5.81 24.95 -24.31
N LYS A 238 6.58 26.03 -24.42
CA LYS A 238 6.81 26.76 -25.68
C LYS A 238 8.28 26.75 -26.09
N ALA A 239 9.20 26.77 -25.12
CA ALA A 239 10.61 26.96 -25.40
C ALA A 239 11.40 25.64 -25.42
N TYR A 240 11.07 24.72 -24.51
CA TYR A 240 11.84 23.50 -24.30
C TYR A 240 11.10 22.22 -24.63
N ASP A 241 11.85 21.26 -25.17
CA ASP A 241 11.41 19.88 -25.30
C ASP A 241 11.57 19.15 -23.95
N VAL A 242 10.45 18.67 -23.41
CA VAL A 242 10.39 17.94 -22.14
C VAL A 242 10.59 16.43 -22.30
N ALA A 243 10.76 15.92 -23.53
CA ALA A 243 10.97 14.49 -23.79
C ALA A 243 12.13 13.87 -22.98
N PRO A 244 13.32 14.48 -22.86
CA PRO A 244 14.42 13.90 -22.07
C PRO A 244 14.07 13.73 -20.59
N ILE A 245 13.29 14.67 -20.03
CA ILE A 245 12.82 14.61 -18.65
C ILE A 245 11.80 13.49 -18.48
N ARG A 246 10.88 13.33 -19.44
CA ARG A 246 9.91 12.22 -19.44
C ARG A 246 10.58 10.86 -19.51
N ASP A 247 11.62 10.70 -20.32
CA ASP A 247 12.34 9.44 -20.45
C ASP A 247 13.06 9.07 -19.14
N GLN A 248 13.70 10.04 -18.49
CA GLN A 248 14.27 9.81 -17.16
C GLN A 248 13.21 9.52 -16.09
N LEU A 249 12.04 10.17 -16.17
CA LEU A 249 10.92 9.87 -15.28
C LEU A 249 10.35 8.47 -15.52
N LYS A 250 10.30 7.97 -16.75
CA LYS A 250 9.85 6.60 -17.06
C LYS A 250 10.72 5.57 -16.33
N LEU A 251 12.05 5.70 -16.41
CA LEU A 251 12.98 4.83 -15.68
C LEU A 251 12.76 4.93 -14.15
N ARG A 252 12.56 6.16 -13.64
CA ARG A 252 12.29 6.40 -12.21
C ARG A 252 10.96 5.79 -11.75
N ILE A 253 9.92 5.82 -12.58
CA ILE A 253 8.63 5.17 -12.33
C ILE A 253 8.80 3.65 -12.26
N GLU A 254 9.53 3.06 -13.22
CA GLU A 254 9.82 1.63 -13.23
C GLU A 254 10.59 1.18 -11.97
N GLU A 255 11.61 1.93 -11.56
CA GLU A 255 12.35 1.68 -10.31
C GLU A 255 11.46 1.81 -9.06
N CYS A 256 10.54 2.78 -9.05
CA CYS A 256 9.61 2.99 -7.94
C CYS A 256 8.56 1.88 -7.86
N TYR A 257 8.00 1.49 -9.01
CA TYR A 257 7.07 0.37 -9.11
C TYR A 257 7.74 -0.95 -8.68
N ASN A 258 8.98 -1.19 -9.11
CA ASN A 258 9.75 -2.34 -8.66
C ASN A 258 9.93 -2.32 -7.14
N SER A 259 10.36 -1.19 -6.56
CA SER A 259 10.51 -1.07 -5.11
C SER A 259 9.20 -1.28 -4.36
N LEU A 260 8.09 -0.70 -4.85
CA LEU A 260 6.75 -0.89 -4.26
C LEU A 260 6.35 -2.37 -4.26
N MET A 261 6.43 -3.01 -5.42
CA MET A 261 5.95 -4.38 -5.60
C MET A 261 6.87 -5.39 -4.92
N LYS A 262 8.20 -5.29 -5.13
CA LYS A 262 9.19 -6.25 -4.62
C LYS A 262 9.58 -6.02 -3.16
N LYS A 263 9.84 -4.77 -2.77
CA LYS A 263 10.34 -4.49 -1.41
C LYS A 263 9.22 -4.32 -0.39
N ALA A 264 8.08 -3.74 -0.76
CA ALA A 264 7.01 -3.44 0.19
C ALA A 264 5.84 -4.45 0.14
N ILE A 265 5.41 -4.88 -1.05
CA ILE A 265 4.23 -5.74 -1.19
C ILE A 265 4.58 -7.23 -1.10
N GLU A 266 5.55 -7.71 -1.88
CA GLU A 266 5.83 -9.15 -2.05
C GLU A 266 6.04 -9.88 -0.71
N HIS A 267 6.84 -9.29 0.20
CA HIS A 267 7.22 -9.93 1.46
C HIS A 267 6.06 -10.09 2.45
N VAL A 268 5.05 -9.21 2.42
CA VAL A 268 3.85 -9.32 3.27
C VAL A 268 2.77 -10.13 2.57
N PHE A 269 2.65 -9.95 1.26
CA PHE A 269 1.56 -10.48 0.47
C PHE A 269 1.74 -11.98 0.18
N CYS A 270 2.89 -12.40 -0.34
CA CYS A 270 3.09 -13.78 -0.78
C CYS A 270 2.87 -14.83 0.32
N PRO A 271 3.32 -14.61 1.57
CA PRO A 271 3.03 -15.54 2.66
C PRO A 271 1.54 -15.70 2.99
N LYS A 272 0.68 -14.75 2.58
CA LYS A 272 -0.78 -14.80 2.80
C LYS A 272 -1.52 -15.50 1.67
N ILE A 273 -0.92 -15.65 0.50
CA ILE A 273 -1.59 -16.18 -0.71
C ILE A 273 -1.93 -17.66 -0.52
N VAL A 274 -0.94 -18.49 -0.23
CA VAL A 274 -1.14 -19.94 -0.08
C VAL A 274 -2.09 -20.24 1.07
N PRO A 275 -1.94 -19.61 2.26
CA PRO A 275 -2.95 -19.69 3.31
C PRO A 275 -4.35 -19.24 2.90
N GLY A 276 -4.48 -18.05 2.31
CA GLY A 276 -5.79 -17.48 1.99
C GLY A 276 -6.53 -18.22 0.88
N ILE A 277 -5.80 -18.78 -0.10
CA ILE A 277 -6.40 -19.41 -1.28
C ILE A 277 -6.49 -20.94 -1.12
N LEU A 278 -5.43 -21.58 -0.63
CA LEU A 278 -5.26 -23.04 -0.72
C LEU A 278 -5.47 -23.82 0.57
N GLN A 279 -5.45 -23.19 1.76
CA GLN A 279 -5.11 -23.95 2.97
C GLN A 279 -5.93 -25.22 3.22
N HIS A 280 -5.16 -26.30 3.18
CA HIS A 280 -5.17 -27.52 3.98
C HIS A 280 -4.09 -27.34 5.07
N GLU A 281 -4.43 -27.50 6.35
CA GLU A 281 -3.45 -27.53 7.45
C GLU A 281 -2.59 -28.80 7.33
N SER A 282 -1.33 -28.66 6.94
CA SER A 282 -0.37 -29.77 6.99
C SER A 282 0.11 -29.99 8.43
N SER A 283 -0.48 -31.00 9.10
CA SER A 283 0.16 -31.95 10.03
C SER A 283 1.25 -31.46 11.01
N SER A 284 1.14 -30.26 11.58
CA SER A 284 2.00 -29.79 12.69
C SER A 284 1.22 -29.29 13.91
N ASP A 285 -0.10 -29.11 13.81
CA ASP A 285 -0.95 -28.66 14.93
C ASP A 285 -1.75 -29.81 15.58
N LEU A 286 -1.54 -31.06 15.14
CA LEU A 286 -2.20 -32.26 15.66
C LEU A 286 -1.80 -32.68 17.09
N MET A 287 -1.07 -31.83 17.83
CA MET A 287 -0.69 -32.11 19.22
C MET A 287 -1.54 -31.34 20.26
N THR A 288 -2.60 -30.65 19.84
CA THR A 288 -3.54 -30.00 20.78
C THR A 288 -5.01 -30.33 20.48
N ALA A 289 -5.40 -31.54 20.89
CA ALA A 289 -6.66 -31.86 21.57
C ALA A 289 -8.01 -31.44 20.92
N GLY A 290 -8.67 -32.40 20.29
CA GLY A 290 -10.02 -32.83 20.70
C GLY A 290 -11.22 -31.90 20.45
N GLN A 291 -11.08 -30.78 19.74
CA GLN A 291 -12.18 -29.85 19.42
C GLN A 291 -12.09 -29.28 17.99
N GLU A 292 -11.91 -30.11 16.94
CA GLU A 292 -11.30 -29.64 15.68
C GLU A 292 -12.17 -29.62 14.41
N SER A 293 -13.46 -29.26 14.49
CA SER A 293 -14.25 -28.96 13.27
C SER A 293 -14.62 -27.49 13.13
N ARG A 294 -15.04 -26.81 14.21
CA ARG A 294 -15.41 -25.38 14.17
C ARG A 294 -14.20 -24.45 14.07
N GLY A 295 -13.09 -24.75 14.78
CA GLY A 295 -11.89 -23.92 14.74
C GLY A 295 -11.19 -23.87 13.36
N ARG A 296 -11.33 -24.93 12.55
CA ARG A 296 -10.68 -25.08 11.24
C ARG A 296 -11.33 -24.23 10.14
N ALA A 297 -12.66 -24.16 10.14
CA ALA A 297 -13.39 -23.28 9.23
C ALA A 297 -13.17 -21.80 9.58
N ASP A 298 -13.07 -21.49 10.88
CA ASP A 298 -12.78 -20.13 11.35
C ASP A 298 -11.34 -19.70 11.06
N SER A 299 -10.35 -20.60 11.19
CA SER A 299 -8.95 -20.31 10.83
C SER A 299 -8.78 -20.03 9.33
N GLN A 300 -9.41 -20.84 8.49
CA GLN A 300 -9.38 -20.65 7.03
C GLN A 300 -10.05 -19.33 6.60
N ARG A 301 -11.25 -19.04 7.13
CA ARG A 301 -11.93 -17.76 6.87
C ARG A 301 -11.08 -16.58 7.31
N LYS A 302 -10.39 -16.72 8.45
CA LYS A 302 -9.44 -15.70 8.91
C LYS A 302 -8.28 -15.49 7.94
N SER A 303 -7.68 -16.55 7.39
CA SER A 303 -6.59 -16.42 6.41
C SER A 303 -7.02 -15.77 5.09
N LEU A 304 -8.21 -16.11 4.58
CA LEU A 304 -8.77 -15.44 3.40
C LEU A 304 -9.07 -13.96 3.70
N ASN A 305 -9.68 -13.67 4.85
CA ASN A 305 -9.96 -12.30 5.29
C ASN A 305 -8.67 -11.48 5.45
N ASP A 306 -7.60 -12.07 5.98
CA ASP A 306 -6.29 -11.41 6.11
C ASP A 306 -5.68 -11.08 4.73
N LEU A 307 -5.88 -11.95 3.74
CA LEU A 307 -5.46 -11.71 2.35
C LEU A 307 -6.25 -10.56 1.72
N LEU A 308 -7.58 -10.58 1.86
CA LEU A 308 -8.48 -9.53 1.36
C LEU A 308 -8.25 -8.19 2.07
N ALA A 309 -8.00 -8.19 3.38
CA ALA A 309 -7.69 -6.98 4.14
C ALA A 309 -6.37 -6.33 3.68
N PHE A 310 -5.37 -7.14 3.31
CA PHE A 310 -4.13 -6.61 2.77
C PHE A 310 -4.33 -6.03 1.35
N LEU A 311 -5.10 -6.71 0.49
CA LEU A 311 -5.50 -6.16 -0.82
C LEU A 311 -6.23 -4.82 -0.66
N ASP A 312 -7.17 -4.73 0.29
CA ASP A 312 -7.89 -3.50 0.61
C ASP A 312 -6.96 -2.40 1.11
N THR A 313 -5.99 -2.73 1.97
CA THR A 313 -4.99 -1.78 2.46
C THR A 313 -4.18 -1.17 1.31
N VAL A 314 -3.69 -1.99 0.38
CA VAL A 314 -2.92 -1.50 -0.78
C VAL A 314 -3.79 -0.64 -1.68
N HIS A 315 -4.98 -1.11 -2.05
CA HIS A 315 -5.91 -0.37 -2.90
C HIS A 315 -6.31 0.98 -2.27
N SER A 316 -6.70 0.98 -0.99
CA SER A 316 -7.10 2.17 -0.26
C SER A 316 -5.97 3.19 -0.17
N LYS A 317 -4.73 2.77 0.06
CA LYS A 317 -3.56 3.66 0.03
C LYS A 317 -3.37 4.30 -1.34
N LEU A 318 -3.43 3.50 -2.42
CA LEU A 318 -3.29 4.03 -3.78
C LEU A 318 -4.37 5.07 -4.12
N LYS A 319 -5.64 4.81 -3.78
CA LYS A 319 -6.75 5.75 -4.02
C LYS A 319 -6.66 7.00 -3.14
N THR A 320 -6.17 6.86 -1.91
CA THR A 320 -6.02 7.99 -0.97
C THR A 320 -5.00 8.99 -1.51
N TYR A 321 -3.85 8.52 -2.02
CA TYR A 321 -2.81 9.39 -2.58
C TYR A 321 -3.11 9.93 -4.00
N GLY A 322 -4.22 9.51 -4.62
CA GLY A 322 -4.65 10.00 -5.94
C GLY A 322 -4.19 9.14 -7.13
N GLY A 323 -4.04 7.83 -6.93
CA GLY A 323 -3.81 6.89 -8.01
C GLY A 323 -4.99 6.82 -8.97
N ASP A 324 -4.71 6.94 -10.26
CA ASP A 324 -5.70 6.73 -11.33
C ASP A 324 -5.96 5.23 -11.56
N GLU A 325 -6.98 4.94 -12.37
CA GLU A 325 -7.39 3.57 -12.64
C GLU A 325 -6.32 2.77 -13.38
N ILE A 326 -5.56 3.41 -14.28
CA ILE A 326 -4.47 2.77 -15.04
C ILE A 326 -3.40 2.23 -14.08
N LEU A 327 -2.91 3.07 -13.16
CA LEU A 327 -1.89 2.70 -12.18
C LEU A 327 -2.43 1.65 -11.20
N VAL A 328 -3.64 1.87 -10.66
CA VAL A 328 -4.26 0.94 -9.70
C VAL A 328 -4.47 -0.43 -10.34
N LYS A 329 -4.95 -0.49 -11.58
CA LYS A 329 -5.15 -1.74 -12.33
C LYS A 329 -3.84 -2.49 -12.56
N GLN A 330 -2.74 -1.80 -12.85
CA GLN A 330 -1.43 -2.45 -13.01
C GLN A 330 -0.92 -3.05 -11.69
N VAL A 331 -1.02 -2.31 -10.58
CA VAL A 331 -0.57 -2.80 -9.26
C VAL A 331 -1.44 -3.98 -8.78
N ILE A 332 -2.76 -3.81 -8.74
CA ILE A 332 -3.70 -4.82 -8.23
C ILE A 332 -3.80 -6.02 -9.19
N GLY A 333 -3.77 -5.78 -10.51
CA GLY A 333 -3.73 -6.85 -11.51
C GLY A 333 -2.48 -7.72 -11.37
N GLN A 334 -1.33 -7.11 -11.11
CA GLN A 334 -0.10 -7.87 -10.86
C GLN A 334 -0.17 -8.68 -9.55
N MET A 335 -0.79 -8.14 -8.49
CA MET A 335 -1.06 -8.90 -7.28
C MET A 335 -2.00 -10.09 -7.54
N ALA A 336 -3.04 -9.93 -8.36
CA ALA A 336 -3.92 -11.01 -8.78
C ALA A 336 -3.18 -12.10 -9.58
N ASN A 337 -2.26 -11.70 -10.46
CA ASN A 337 -1.40 -12.62 -11.19
C ASN A 337 -0.47 -13.41 -10.25
N TRP A 338 0.14 -12.77 -9.25
CA TRP A 338 0.95 -13.48 -8.24
C TRP A 338 0.11 -14.46 -7.41
N MET A 339 -1.13 -14.10 -7.06
CA MET A 339 -2.06 -15.00 -6.39
C MET A 339 -2.30 -16.27 -7.20
N CYS A 340 -2.66 -16.12 -8.49
CA CYS A 340 -2.86 -17.26 -9.37
C CYS A 340 -1.60 -18.10 -9.53
N ALA A 341 -0.47 -17.46 -9.84
CA ALA A 341 0.78 -18.15 -10.11
C ALA A 341 1.26 -18.96 -8.91
N LEU A 342 1.28 -18.37 -7.71
CA LEU A 342 1.74 -19.06 -6.51
C LEU A 342 0.77 -20.16 -6.08
N ALA A 343 -0.54 -19.91 -6.11
CA ALA A 343 -1.53 -20.93 -5.78
C ALA A 343 -1.46 -22.12 -6.75
N LEU A 344 -1.45 -21.85 -8.06
CA LEU A 344 -1.38 -22.90 -9.06
C LEU A 344 -0.07 -23.69 -8.97
N ASN A 345 1.07 -23.02 -8.76
CA ASN A 345 2.37 -23.69 -8.57
C ASN A 345 2.34 -24.66 -7.39
N HIS A 346 1.70 -24.31 -6.28
CA HIS A 346 1.56 -25.24 -5.16
C HIS A 346 0.66 -26.44 -5.48
N MET A 347 -0.41 -26.25 -6.26
CA MET A 347 -1.26 -27.37 -6.72
C MET A 347 -0.49 -28.35 -7.62
N MET A 348 0.45 -27.86 -8.44
CA MET A 348 1.21 -28.72 -9.37
C MET A 348 2.05 -29.80 -8.71
N PHE A 349 2.34 -29.70 -7.40
CA PHE A 349 3.24 -30.61 -6.69
C PHE A 349 2.63 -31.27 -5.45
N ARG A 350 1.35 -31.00 -5.13
CA ARG A 350 0.72 -31.37 -3.86
C ARG A 350 -0.58 -32.13 -4.11
N ARG A 351 -0.55 -33.45 -3.96
CA ARG A 351 -1.71 -34.34 -4.18
C ARG A 351 -2.89 -34.00 -3.27
N GLU A 352 -2.61 -33.58 -2.04
CA GLU A 352 -3.63 -33.21 -1.05
C GLU A 352 -4.43 -31.95 -1.41
N LEU A 353 -4.03 -31.21 -2.45
CA LEU A 353 -4.76 -30.07 -2.99
C LEU A 353 -5.57 -30.42 -4.25
N CYS A 354 -5.35 -31.60 -4.82
CA CYS A 354 -5.90 -32.04 -6.09
C CYS A 354 -7.04 -33.04 -5.86
N ASN A 355 -8.12 -32.60 -5.24
CA ASN A 355 -9.30 -33.42 -5.02
C ASN A 355 -10.60 -32.59 -5.13
N PHE A 356 -11.75 -33.28 -5.18
CA PHE A 356 -13.04 -32.63 -5.43
C PHE A 356 -13.39 -31.58 -4.36
N GLU A 357 -13.24 -31.92 -3.08
CA GLU A 357 -13.55 -31.03 -1.96
C GLU A 357 -12.67 -29.77 -1.96
N LYS A 358 -11.36 -29.96 -2.17
CA LYS A 358 -10.39 -28.87 -2.28
C LYS A 358 -10.69 -27.96 -3.46
N ALA A 359 -11.11 -28.52 -4.58
CA ALA A 359 -11.50 -27.72 -5.74
C ALA A 359 -12.70 -26.82 -5.46
N ILE A 360 -13.70 -27.28 -4.71
CA ILE A 360 -14.83 -26.45 -4.28
C ILE A 360 -14.35 -25.32 -3.36
N GLN A 361 -13.51 -25.66 -2.38
CA GLN A 361 -12.96 -24.71 -1.42
C GLN A 361 -12.13 -23.61 -2.10
N ILE A 362 -11.16 -23.98 -2.94
CA ILE A 362 -10.30 -23.05 -3.67
C ILE A 362 -11.13 -22.17 -4.60
N LYS A 363 -12.08 -22.74 -5.34
CA LYS A 363 -12.98 -21.98 -6.22
C LYS A 363 -13.82 -20.95 -5.46
N HIS A 364 -14.32 -21.31 -4.28
CA HIS A 364 -15.03 -20.35 -3.43
C HIS A 364 -14.12 -19.19 -3.00
N ASN A 365 -12.92 -19.49 -2.48
CA ASN A 365 -11.95 -18.46 -2.08
C ASN A 365 -11.58 -17.54 -3.25
N VAL A 366 -11.36 -18.10 -4.45
CA VAL A 366 -11.08 -17.32 -5.67
C VAL A 366 -12.28 -16.45 -6.07
N THR A 367 -13.50 -16.95 -5.91
CA THR A 367 -14.72 -16.19 -6.19
C THR A 367 -14.84 -14.99 -5.25
N GLU A 368 -14.52 -15.14 -3.97
CA GLU A 368 -14.50 -14.02 -3.02
C GLU A 368 -13.46 -12.95 -3.42
N ILE A 369 -12.27 -13.36 -3.88
CA ILE A 369 -11.26 -12.44 -4.41
C ILE A 369 -11.76 -11.74 -5.68
N GLN A 370 -12.41 -12.46 -6.60
CA GLN A 370 -13.00 -11.90 -7.81
C GLN A 370 -14.14 -10.91 -7.50
N ASN A 371 -14.97 -11.21 -6.49
CA ASN A 371 -16.02 -10.33 -6.00
C ASN A 371 -15.42 -9.06 -5.40
N TRP A 372 -14.33 -9.18 -4.63
CA TRP A 372 -13.59 -8.02 -4.13
C TRP A 372 -13.06 -7.14 -5.29
N LEU A 373 -12.45 -7.74 -6.32
CA LEU A 373 -11.98 -7.01 -7.50
C LEU A 373 -13.12 -6.25 -8.20
N ASN A 374 -14.28 -6.88 -8.38
CA ASN A 374 -15.47 -6.23 -8.94
C ASN A 374 -15.94 -5.06 -8.07
N SER A 375 -15.98 -5.24 -6.74
CA SER A 375 -16.42 -4.20 -5.80
C SER A 375 -15.53 -2.95 -5.81
N LYS A 376 -14.27 -3.10 -6.23
CA LYS A 376 -13.30 -2.00 -6.38
C LYS A 376 -13.24 -1.42 -7.81
N GLY A 377 -14.11 -1.87 -8.72
CA GLY A 377 -14.13 -1.39 -10.11
C GLY A 377 -13.00 -1.96 -10.98
N LEU A 378 -12.51 -3.16 -10.67
CA LEU A 378 -11.40 -3.81 -11.39
C LEU A 378 -11.81 -5.17 -12.00
N PRO A 379 -12.89 -5.25 -12.81
CA PRO A 379 -13.40 -6.52 -13.32
C PRO A 379 -12.39 -7.24 -14.22
N ASP A 380 -11.60 -6.50 -15.00
CA ASP A 380 -10.61 -7.06 -15.93
C ASP A 380 -9.48 -7.80 -15.21
N CYS A 381 -9.18 -7.45 -13.96
CA CYS A 381 -8.13 -8.12 -13.19
C CYS A 381 -8.51 -9.56 -12.81
N ARG A 382 -9.79 -9.95 -12.96
CA ARG A 382 -10.27 -11.32 -12.69
C ARG A 382 -9.71 -12.33 -13.67
N GLU A 383 -9.44 -11.91 -14.92
CA GLU A 383 -8.84 -12.77 -15.95
C GLU A 383 -7.50 -13.36 -15.49
N HIS A 384 -6.77 -12.67 -14.63
CA HIS A 384 -5.51 -13.19 -14.07
C HIS A 384 -5.70 -14.41 -13.17
N LEU A 385 -6.89 -14.62 -12.60
CA LEU A 385 -7.22 -15.76 -11.73
C LEU A 385 -7.86 -16.93 -12.50
N GLU A 386 -8.17 -16.75 -13.78
CA GLU A 386 -8.87 -17.73 -14.60
C GLU A 386 -8.15 -19.10 -14.70
N PRO A 387 -6.81 -19.19 -14.81
CA PRO A 387 -6.13 -20.49 -14.80
C PRO A 387 -6.43 -21.32 -13.54
N LEU A 388 -6.58 -20.66 -12.39
CA LEU A 388 -6.90 -21.34 -11.13
C LEU A 388 -8.37 -21.77 -11.07
N VAL A 389 -9.29 -20.98 -11.63
CA VAL A 389 -10.71 -21.35 -11.78
C VAL A 389 -10.84 -22.60 -12.66
N GLN A 390 -10.15 -22.61 -13.80
CA GLN A 390 -10.12 -23.75 -14.71
C GLN A 390 -9.50 -25.01 -14.09
N ALA A 391 -8.44 -24.86 -13.28
CA ALA A 391 -7.87 -25.97 -12.52
C ALA A 391 -8.90 -26.57 -11.55
N CYS A 392 -9.71 -25.74 -10.89
CA CYS A 392 -10.78 -26.23 -10.01
C CYS A 392 -11.91 -26.91 -10.80
N HIS A 393 -12.30 -26.37 -11.97
CA HIS A 393 -13.29 -27.03 -12.83
C HIS A 393 -12.82 -28.38 -13.35
N LEU A 394 -11.54 -28.51 -13.70
CA LEU A 394 -10.92 -29.77 -14.11
C LEU A 394 -11.01 -30.84 -12.99
N LEU A 395 -10.74 -30.44 -11.75
CA LEU A 395 -10.86 -31.33 -10.59
C LEU A 395 -12.32 -31.72 -10.32
N GLN A 396 -13.29 -30.80 -10.52
CA GLN A 396 -14.72 -31.04 -10.33
C GLN A 396 -15.40 -31.84 -11.46
N SER A 397 -14.74 -31.98 -12.61
CA SER A 397 -15.32 -32.62 -13.80
C SER A 397 -15.19 -34.14 -13.78
N ARG A 398 -16.13 -34.82 -14.45
CA ARG A 398 -16.04 -36.26 -14.70
C ARG A 398 -14.84 -36.60 -15.57
N LYS A 399 -14.14 -37.67 -15.22
CA LYS A 399 -12.86 -38.10 -15.81
C LYS A 399 -13.05 -39.38 -16.62
N ASP A 400 -13.94 -39.30 -17.59
CA ASP A 400 -14.27 -40.40 -18.50
C ASP A 400 -14.00 -40.02 -19.97
N ALA A 401 -13.98 -41.03 -20.84
CA ALA A 401 -13.73 -40.84 -22.26
C ALA A 401 -14.78 -39.94 -22.95
N SER A 402 -16.02 -39.89 -22.43
CA SER A 402 -17.08 -39.05 -22.99
C SER A 402 -16.82 -37.55 -22.77
N ASN A 403 -16.09 -37.21 -21.71
CA ASN A 403 -15.77 -35.82 -21.36
C ASN A 403 -14.41 -35.34 -21.89
N LEU A 404 -13.72 -36.17 -22.68
CA LEU A 404 -12.35 -35.92 -23.13
C LEU A 404 -12.21 -34.61 -23.94
N ASP A 405 -13.17 -34.30 -24.82
CA ASP A 405 -13.19 -33.05 -25.60
C ASP A 405 -13.29 -31.82 -24.70
N THR A 406 -14.17 -31.84 -23.71
CA THR A 406 -14.36 -30.74 -22.75
C THR A 406 -13.11 -30.54 -21.89
N LEU A 407 -12.53 -31.64 -21.37
CA LEU A 407 -11.32 -31.62 -20.53
C LEU A 407 -10.12 -31.02 -21.27
N CYS A 408 -9.99 -31.30 -22.57
CA CYS A 408 -8.88 -30.80 -23.40
C CYS A 408 -9.20 -29.51 -24.17
N GLY A 409 -10.45 -29.04 -24.13
CA GLY A 409 -10.95 -27.92 -24.91
C GLY A 409 -11.02 -26.63 -24.12
N GLU A 410 -12.18 -25.97 -24.17
CA GLU A 410 -12.41 -24.63 -23.61
C GLU A 410 -12.20 -24.57 -22.09
N MET A 411 -12.54 -25.64 -21.36
CA MET A 411 -12.44 -25.69 -19.89
C MET A 411 -11.01 -25.59 -19.36
N THR A 412 -9.99 -25.91 -20.17
CA THR A 412 -8.58 -25.83 -19.78
C THR A 412 -7.77 -24.95 -20.75
N SER A 413 -8.44 -24.01 -21.41
CA SER A 413 -7.86 -23.10 -22.41
C SER A 413 -6.81 -22.14 -21.86
N ARG A 414 -6.90 -21.77 -20.58
CA ARG A 414 -5.94 -20.91 -19.85
C ARG A 414 -4.86 -21.70 -19.12
N LEU A 415 -4.90 -23.03 -19.20
CA LEU A 415 -3.88 -23.93 -18.63
C LEU A 415 -2.99 -24.48 -19.73
N LYS A 416 -1.69 -24.57 -19.46
CA LYS A 416 -0.75 -25.26 -20.36
C LYS A 416 -1.02 -26.77 -20.32
N PRO A 417 -0.81 -27.51 -21.44
CA PRO A 417 -0.96 -28.97 -21.50
C PRO A 417 -0.33 -29.73 -20.32
N ARG A 418 0.90 -29.36 -19.93
CA ARG A 418 1.61 -29.99 -18.82
C ARG A 418 0.98 -29.73 -17.45
N GLN A 419 0.38 -28.56 -17.27
CA GLN A 419 -0.33 -28.21 -16.04
C GLN A 419 -1.59 -29.05 -15.88
N VAL A 420 -2.35 -29.22 -16.97
CA VAL A 420 -3.55 -30.08 -16.98
C VAL A 420 -3.19 -31.51 -16.61
N VAL A 421 -2.15 -32.05 -17.24
CA VAL A 421 -1.68 -33.42 -16.99
C VAL A 421 -1.17 -33.59 -15.57
N ALA A 422 -0.41 -32.62 -15.04
CA ALA A 422 0.10 -32.68 -13.67
C ALA A 422 -1.03 -32.63 -12.62
N ILE A 423 -2.04 -31.78 -12.81
CA ILE A 423 -3.22 -31.73 -11.92
C ILE A 423 -3.91 -33.10 -11.89
N LEU A 424 -4.14 -33.71 -13.05
CA LEU A 424 -4.80 -35.02 -13.15
C LEU A 424 -3.94 -36.16 -12.59
N GLN A 425 -2.62 -36.13 -12.80
CA GLN A 425 -1.68 -37.10 -12.20
C GLN A 425 -1.64 -37.04 -10.67
N HIS A 426 -2.01 -35.90 -10.09
CA HIS A 426 -2.09 -35.70 -8.65
C HIS A 426 -3.51 -35.80 -8.10
N TYR A 427 -4.49 -36.09 -8.95
CA TYR A 427 -5.87 -36.25 -8.53
C TYR A 427 -6.01 -37.41 -7.54
N ASP A 428 -6.53 -37.09 -6.36
CA ASP A 428 -6.83 -38.07 -5.32
C ASP A 428 -8.35 -38.11 -5.09
N PRO A 429 -9.03 -39.19 -5.51
CA PRO A 429 -10.48 -39.33 -5.34
C PRO A 429 -10.87 -39.24 -3.86
N SER A 430 -11.82 -38.37 -3.52
CA SER A 430 -12.22 -38.13 -2.12
C SER A 430 -13.31 -39.09 -1.64
N ASP A 431 -13.96 -39.81 -2.55
CA ASP A 431 -15.11 -40.66 -2.28
C ASP A 431 -14.86 -42.07 -2.83
N GLU A 432 -15.34 -43.10 -2.14
CA GLU A 432 -15.26 -44.51 -2.56
C GLU A 432 -16.04 -44.76 -3.88
N MET A 433 -16.88 -43.80 -4.27
CA MET A 433 -17.67 -43.79 -5.49
C MET A 433 -16.92 -43.23 -6.72
N GLU A 434 -15.74 -42.64 -6.54
CA GLU A 434 -14.93 -42.13 -7.64
C GLU A 434 -13.79 -43.10 -7.97
N ASP A 435 -13.79 -43.63 -9.19
CA ASP A 435 -12.67 -44.43 -9.67
C ASP A 435 -11.43 -43.56 -9.87
N GLY A 436 -10.28 -44.10 -9.49
CA GLY A 436 -8.98 -43.50 -9.82
C GLY A 436 -8.78 -43.36 -11.32
N LEU A 437 -8.00 -42.36 -11.73
CA LEU A 437 -7.66 -42.15 -13.13
C LEU A 437 -6.84 -43.32 -13.69
N SER A 438 -7.30 -43.92 -14.78
CA SER A 438 -6.53 -44.94 -15.48
C SER A 438 -5.33 -44.33 -16.22
N ALA A 439 -4.23 -45.08 -16.27
CA ALA A 439 -3.03 -44.64 -16.98
C ALA A 439 -3.30 -44.43 -18.49
N ASP A 440 -4.14 -45.26 -19.09
CA ASP A 440 -4.53 -45.16 -20.50
C ASP A 440 -5.30 -43.87 -20.80
N PHE A 441 -6.18 -43.44 -19.89
CA PHE A 441 -6.92 -42.19 -20.04
C PHE A 441 -6.00 -40.96 -19.94
N LEU A 442 -5.00 -40.98 -19.05
CA LEU A 442 -3.99 -39.92 -19.00
C LEU A 442 -3.17 -39.82 -20.30
N ILE A 443 -2.84 -40.95 -20.92
CA ILE A 443 -2.16 -40.99 -22.22
C ILE A 443 -3.05 -40.36 -23.31
N GLU A 444 -4.34 -40.66 -23.30
CA GLU A 444 -5.31 -40.10 -24.25
C GLU A 444 -5.45 -38.58 -24.11
N ILE A 445 -5.55 -38.08 -22.87
CA ILE A 445 -5.54 -36.64 -22.55
C ILE A 445 -4.26 -35.99 -23.05
N GLN A 446 -3.09 -36.57 -22.74
CA GLN A 446 -1.80 -36.04 -23.17
C GLN A 446 -1.73 -35.92 -24.70
N LYS A 447 -2.20 -36.93 -25.42
CA LYS A 447 -2.23 -36.93 -26.89
C LYS A 447 -3.10 -35.79 -27.44
N LYS A 448 -4.28 -35.59 -26.87
CA LYS A 448 -5.22 -34.54 -27.30
C LYS A 448 -4.73 -33.13 -26.96
N LEU A 449 -4.15 -32.95 -25.77
CA LEU A 449 -3.54 -31.68 -25.38
C LEU A 449 -2.31 -31.33 -26.24
N ASN A 450 -1.55 -32.33 -26.70
CA ASN A 450 -0.46 -32.12 -27.65
C ASN A 450 -0.98 -31.66 -29.01
N GLN A 451 -2.11 -32.20 -29.48
CA GLN A 451 -2.75 -31.72 -30.72
C GLN A 451 -3.19 -30.25 -30.57
N ARG A 452 -3.75 -29.88 -29.42
CA ARG A 452 -4.09 -28.48 -29.10
C ARG A 452 -2.85 -27.58 -29.10
N ALA A 453 -1.75 -28.02 -28.49
CA ALA A 453 -0.50 -27.27 -28.47
C ALA A 453 0.02 -27.01 -29.89
N ILE A 454 0.01 -28.04 -30.74
CA ILE A 454 0.40 -27.92 -32.16
C ILE A 454 -0.50 -26.92 -32.90
N ALA A 455 -1.81 -26.99 -32.68
CA ALA A 455 -2.76 -26.08 -33.30
C ALA A 455 -2.55 -24.62 -32.88
N ASN A 456 -2.13 -24.38 -31.63
CA ASN A 456 -1.84 -23.06 -31.08
C ASN A 456 -0.41 -22.55 -31.41
N GLY A 457 0.44 -23.38 -32.01
CA GLY A 457 1.85 -23.04 -32.25
C GLY A 457 2.73 -23.09 -30.99
N ASP A 458 2.24 -23.73 -29.92
CA ASP A 458 2.97 -23.84 -28.66
C ASP A 458 4.04 -24.96 -28.73
N PRO A 459 5.22 -24.76 -28.11
CA PRO A 459 6.25 -25.79 -28.06
C PRO A 459 5.80 -26.99 -27.21
N LEU A 460 5.86 -28.19 -27.81
CA LEU A 460 5.44 -29.47 -27.20
C LEU A 460 6.27 -29.87 -25.96
N GLU A 461 7.54 -29.46 -25.89
CA GLU A 461 8.50 -29.92 -24.89
C GLU A 461 9.14 -28.83 -24.03
N ASP A 462 8.42 -27.75 -23.73
CA ASP A 462 8.97 -26.77 -22.79
C ASP A 462 9.01 -27.32 -21.36
N LYS A 463 10.20 -27.76 -20.90
CA LYS A 463 10.48 -28.20 -19.52
C LYS A 463 10.11 -27.14 -18.47
N ASN A 464 10.05 -25.87 -18.86
CA ASN A 464 9.67 -24.76 -18.00
C ASN A 464 8.16 -24.44 -18.04
N ALA A 465 7.34 -25.18 -18.81
CA ALA A 465 5.91 -24.92 -18.96
C ALA A 465 5.02 -25.40 -17.80
N LEU A 466 5.56 -26.14 -16.83
CA LEU A 466 4.76 -26.62 -15.69
C LEU A 466 4.47 -25.49 -14.69
N ILE A 467 5.47 -24.66 -14.39
CA ILE A 467 5.42 -23.65 -13.34
C ILE A 467 5.08 -22.29 -13.95
N MET A 468 4.16 -21.55 -13.35
CA MET A 468 3.96 -20.13 -13.65
C MET A 468 5.07 -19.29 -13.03
N MET A 469 5.46 -18.21 -13.70
CA MET A 469 6.51 -17.29 -13.24
C MET A 469 6.10 -16.55 -11.95
N GLY A 470 6.22 -17.23 -10.80
CA GLY A 470 5.60 -16.93 -9.50
C GLY A 470 5.47 -15.44 -9.19
N THR A 471 6.52 -14.84 -8.63
CA THR A 471 6.54 -13.41 -8.31
C THR A 471 7.20 -12.57 -9.41
N TYR A 472 7.27 -13.07 -10.65
CA TYR A 472 7.82 -12.29 -11.76
C TYR A 472 7.05 -10.96 -11.89
N LEU A 473 7.81 -9.88 -12.09
CA LEU A 473 7.27 -8.53 -12.18
C LEU A 473 7.58 -7.98 -13.58
N PRO A 474 6.58 -7.85 -14.46
CA PRO A 474 6.77 -7.16 -15.73
C PRO A 474 7.07 -5.67 -15.47
N PRO A 475 7.79 -5.00 -16.39
CA PRO A 475 7.98 -3.55 -16.34
C PRO A 475 6.64 -2.80 -16.27
N PHE A 476 6.63 -1.64 -15.62
CA PHE A 476 5.44 -0.80 -15.55
C PHE A 476 5.09 -0.26 -16.94
N ASN A 477 3.84 -0.44 -17.36
CA ASN A 477 3.39 0.03 -18.67
C ASN A 477 3.08 1.53 -18.62
N THR A 478 3.94 2.33 -19.24
CA THR A 478 3.78 3.79 -19.39
C THR A 478 3.18 4.22 -20.74
N GLN A 479 2.75 3.28 -21.58
CA GLN A 479 2.10 3.62 -22.85
C GLN A 479 0.78 4.38 -22.64
N PRO A 480 -0.16 3.92 -21.79
CA PRO A 480 -1.44 4.60 -21.62
C PRO A 480 -1.28 6.04 -21.12
N PHE A 481 -2.14 6.94 -21.59
CA PHE A 481 -2.17 8.33 -21.14
C PHE A 481 -3.29 8.54 -20.10
N SER A 482 -3.00 9.34 -19.08
CA SER A 482 -3.95 9.70 -18.02
C SER A 482 -4.09 11.22 -17.94
N TYR A 483 -5.26 11.72 -18.32
CA TYR A 483 -5.56 13.16 -18.32
C TYR A 483 -5.74 13.72 -16.90
N SER A 484 -5.38 15.00 -16.73
CA SER A 484 -5.59 15.75 -15.49
C SER A 484 -6.51 16.94 -15.73
N ASP A 485 -7.65 16.95 -15.04
CA ASP A 485 -8.62 18.05 -15.03
C ASP A 485 -8.30 19.15 -14.01
N PHE A 486 -7.29 18.92 -13.16
CA PHE A 486 -6.93 19.86 -12.10
C PHE A 486 -6.61 21.28 -12.63
N PRO A 487 -7.33 22.32 -12.17
CA PRO A 487 -7.10 23.70 -12.57
C PRO A 487 -5.86 24.26 -11.87
N LEU A 488 -4.77 24.40 -12.62
CA LEU A 488 -3.45 24.84 -12.13
C LEU A 488 -3.50 26.25 -11.53
N GLU A 489 -4.39 27.11 -12.01
CA GLU A 489 -4.63 28.46 -11.50
C GLU A 489 -5.13 28.49 -10.05
N THR A 490 -5.65 27.35 -9.55
CA THR A 490 -6.10 27.20 -8.15
C THR A 490 -5.04 26.57 -7.25
N LEU A 491 -3.82 26.35 -7.75
CA LEU A 491 -2.72 25.80 -6.97
C LEU A 491 -2.40 26.74 -5.80
N SER A 492 -2.16 26.16 -4.62
CA SER A 492 -1.84 26.91 -3.40
C SER A 492 -0.71 26.22 -2.65
N LEU A 493 0.22 27.00 -2.08
CA LEU A 493 1.31 26.48 -1.26
C LEU A 493 0.82 26.22 0.17
N PRO A 494 0.81 24.96 0.64
CA PRO A 494 0.37 24.66 2.00
C PRO A 494 1.31 25.27 3.05
N SER A 495 0.76 26.01 4.01
CA SER A 495 1.53 26.68 5.05
C SER A 495 2.35 25.72 5.91
N CYS A 496 1.90 24.47 6.06
CA CYS A 496 2.57 23.42 6.83
C CYS A 496 3.91 22.95 6.25
N LEU A 497 4.18 23.21 4.97
CA LEU A 497 5.45 22.85 4.34
C LEU A 497 6.48 23.99 4.41
N HIS A 498 6.12 25.15 4.96
CA HIS A 498 6.99 26.32 5.14
C HIS A 498 7.80 26.70 3.90
N MET A 499 7.21 26.53 2.71
CA MET A 499 7.88 26.70 1.42
C MET A 499 8.13 28.17 1.03
N GLN A 500 7.58 29.13 1.77
CA GLN A 500 7.65 30.56 1.42
C GLN A 500 9.08 31.12 1.41
N SER A 501 10.01 30.48 2.10
CA SER A 501 11.43 30.86 2.11
C SER A 501 12.21 30.33 0.90
N VAL A 502 11.68 29.33 0.19
CA VAL A 502 12.38 28.63 -0.91
C VAL A 502 11.71 28.81 -2.26
N CYS A 503 10.41 29.09 -2.30
CA CYS A 503 9.68 29.36 -3.52
C CYS A 503 8.53 30.35 -3.34
N ARG A 504 8.11 30.94 -4.45
CA ARG A 504 6.97 31.85 -4.52
C ARG A 504 6.08 31.49 -5.69
N LEU A 505 4.79 31.34 -5.43
CA LEU A 505 3.76 31.20 -6.45
C LEU A 505 3.43 32.60 -7.02
N LEU A 506 3.40 32.73 -8.35
CA LEU A 506 3.19 33.99 -9.08
C LEU A 506 1.82 34.01 -9.77
#